data_AF-A0A846PD08-F1
#
_entry.id   AF-A0A846PD08-F1
#
_cell.length_a   1.000
_cell.length_b   1.000
_cell.length_c   1.000
_cell.angle_alpha   90.00
_cell.angle_beta   90.00
_cell.angle_gamma   90.00
#
_symmetry.space_group_name_H-M   'P 1'
#
loop_
_entity.id
_entity.type
_entity.pdbx_description
1 polymer ?
#
loop_
_entity_poly.entity_id
_entity_poly.type
_entity_poly.pdbx_seq_one_letter_code
_entity_poly.pdbx_strand_id
1 'polypeptide(L)'
;MFLHRVENGETLQQIADDYYGDPKRAEDLKEYNDLSGETLSPGAFIHIPLNKSELKALKRREEARAPYNQGLELVARGSYVDAVRKFQSALEIDPEFVDARYNLGVTYQNMKAYDKALVQYKEVARLRRQNPTYLFATGYCLFHMNNHEKAVKWFEKALEVDPEHARAQYSLAVTYEKMGQDREAIRAWRRYLEIDGDSEWAIEARKRLKKLEQ
;
A
#
# COMPACT_ATOMS: atom_id res chain seq x y z
N MET A 1 -25.64 0.58 -17.90
CA MET A 1 -25.35 -0.53 -16.97
C MET A 1 -23.98 -1.06 -17.33
N PHE A 2 -23.05 -1.09 -16.39
CA PHE A 2 -21.67 -1.51 -16.64
C PHE A 2 -21.52 -2.98 -16.23
N LEU A 3 -20.80 -3.78 -17.02
CA LEU A 3 -20.49 -5.18 -16.73
C LEU A 3 -18.99 -5.30 -16.47
N HIS A 4 -18.64 -5.94 -15.38
CA HIS A 4 -17.26 -6.26 -15.03
C HIS A 4 -17.05 -7.77 -15.15
N ARG A 5 -15.94 -8.18 -15.79
CA ARG A 5 -15.55 -9.59 -15.90
C ARG A 5 -14.54 -9.90 -14.80
N VAL A 6 -14.91 -10.79 -13.89
CA VAL A 6 -14.11 -11.16 -12.72
C VAL A 6 -12.77 -11.77 -13.15
N GLU A 7 -11.67 -11.26 -12.60
CA GLU A 7 -10.31 -11.77 -12.78
C GLU A 7 -9.97 -12.90 -11.78
N ASN A 8 -8.86 -13.60 -12.01
CA ASN A 8 -8.45 -14.71 -11.14
C ASN A 8 -8.09 -14.21 -9.73
N GLY A 9 -8.81 -14.71 -8.71
CA GLY A 9 -8.58 -14.36 -7.31
C GLY A 9 -9.11 -12.98 -6.91
N GLU A 10 -9.85 -12.32 -7.79
CA GLU A 10 -10.45 -11.01 -7.53
C GLU A 10 -11.65 -11.14 -6.58
N THR A 11 -11.73 -10.21 -5.63
CA THR A 11 -12.75 -10.18 -4.58
C THR A 11 -13.76 -9.07 -4.83
N LEU A 12 -14.98 -9.19 -4.29
CA LEU A 12 -15.97 -8.11 -4.34
C LEU A 12 -15.49 -6.82 -3.69
N GLN A 13 -14.64 -6.90 -2.66
CA GLN A 13 -14.05 -5.72 -2.02
C GLN A 13 -13.10 -4.99 -2.95
N GLN A 14 -12.28 -5.72 -3.71
CA GLN A 14 -11.41 -5.12 -4.74
C GLN A 14 -12.24 -4.47 -5.84
N ILE A 15 -13.26 -5.17 -6.38
CA ILE A 15 -14.12 -4.61 -7.42
C ILE A 15 -14.86 -3.38 -6.90
N ALA A 16 -15.40 -3.42 -5.69
CA ALA A 16 -16.06 -2.27 -5.07
C ALA A 16 -15.11 -1.08 -4.92
N ASP A 17 -13.86 -1.33 -4.55
CA ASP A 17 -12.84 -0.29 -4.46
C ASP A 17 -12.50 0.32 -5.82
N ASP A 18 -12.44 -0.50 -6.86
CA ASP A 18 -12.13 -0.09 -8.23
C ASP A 18 -13.22 0.75 -8.88
N TYR A 19 -14.49 0.49 -8.58
CA TYR A 19 -15.61 1.23 -9.19
C TYR A 19 -16.13 2.37 -8.32
N TYR A 20 -16.15 2.19 -6.99
CA TYR A 20 -16.73 3.17 -6.06
C TYR A 20 -15.68 3.91 -5.25
N GLY A 21 -14.45 3.41 -5.19
CA GLY A 21 -13.44 3.92 -4.27
C GLY A 21 -13.70 3.58 -2.80
N ASP A 22 -14.65 2.67 -2.53
CA ASP A 22 -15.04 2.22 -1.20
C ASP A 22 -15.25 0.70 -1.21
N PRO A 23 -14.37 -0.09 -0.57
CA PRO A 23 -14.49 -1.55 -0.56
C PRO A 23 -15.72 -2.04 0.21
N LYS A 24 -16.33 -1.20 1.05
CA LYS A 24 -17.56 -1.57 1.80
C LYS A 24 -18.78 -1.72 0.88
N ARG A 25 -18.72 -1.14 -0.32
CA ARG A 25 -19.73 -1.31 -1.37
C ARG A 25 -19.76 -2.72 -1.95
N ALA A 26 -18.89 -3.62 -1.49
CA ALA A 26 -18.92 -5.04 -1.80
C ALA A 26 -20.26 -5.70 -1.43
N GLU A 27 -20.85 -5.34 -0.28
CA GLU A 27 -22.14 -5.89 0.14
C GLU A 27 -23.28 -5.42 -0.78
N ASP A 28 -23.29 -4.13 -1.14
CA ASP A 28 -24.25 -3.59 -2.11
C ASP A 28 -24.13 -4.31 -3.47
N LEU A 29 -22.90 -4.58 -3.93
CA LEU A 29 -22.66 -5.35 -5.15
C LEU A 29 -23.16 -6.79 -5.04
N LYS A 30 -22.94 -7.43 -3.89
CA LYS A 30 -23.38 -8.80 -3.61
C LYS A 30 -24.89 -8.92 -3.69
N GLU A 31 -25.61 -8.02 -3.01
CA GLU A 31 -27.08 -7.96 -3.02
C GLU A 31 -27.60 -7.66 -4.42
N TYR A 32 -27.03 -6.67 -5.11
CA TYR A 32 -27.49 -6.29 -6.45
C TYR A 32 -27.36 -7.40 -7.50
N ASN A 33 -26.39 -8.31 -7.32
CA ASN A 33 -26.09 -9.39 -8.26
C ASN A 33 -26.62 -10.76 -7.80
N ASP A 34 -27.41 -10.82 -6.72
CA ASP A 34 -27.96 -12.06 -6.15
C ASP A 34 -26.88 -13.13 -5.90
N LEU A 35 -25.70 -12.72 -5.42
CA LEU A 35 -24.55 -13.61 -5.24
C LEU A 35 -24.67 -14.39 -3.92
N SER A 36 -24.64 -15.72 -4.00
CA SER A 36 -24.86 -16.64 -2.86
C SER A 36 -23.59 -17.03 -2.08
N GLY A 37 -22.43 -16.40 -2.36
CA GLY A 37 -21.16 -16.70 -1.70
C GLY A 37 -20.17 -15.53 -1.74
N GLU A 38 -19.04 -15.67 -1.03
CA GLU A 38 -17.97 -14.67 -1.00
C GLU A 38 -16.98 -14.82 -2.18
N THR A 39 -16.92 -16.01 -2.76
CA THR A 39 -16.00 -16.34 -3.86
C THR A 39 -16.65 -16.09 -5.22
N LEU A 40 -16.00 -15.22 -6.00
CA LEU A 40 -16.36 -14.96 -7.38
C LEU A 40 -15.71 -15.99 -8.30
N SER A 41 -16.47 -16.50 -9.28
CA SER A 41 -15.93 -17.39 -10.30
C SER A 41 -15.17 -16.58 -11.35
N PRO A 42 -13.88 -16.87 -11.62
CA PRO A 42 -13.14 -16.16 -12.66
C PRO A 42 -13.84 -16.27 -14.02
N GLY A 43 -13.89 -15.14 -14.73
CA GLY A 43 -14.57 -15.01 -16.02
C GLY A 43 -16.09 -14.79 -15.93
N ALA A 44 -16.70 -14.87 -14.74
CA ALA A 44 -18.09 -14.47 -14.55
C ALA A 44 -18.26 -12.97 -14.76
N PHE A 45 -19.46 -12.55 -15.13
CA PHE A 45 -19.81 -11.14 -15.24
C PHE A 45 -20.70 -10.73 -14.09
N ILE A 46 -20.38 -9.59 -13.48
CA ILE A 46 -21.25 -8.94 -12.50
C ILE A 46 -21.63 -7.55 -12.98
N HIS A 47 -22.84 -7.14 -12.65
CA HIS A 47 -23.36 -5.80 -12.91
C HIS A 47 -22.83 -4.81 -11.87
N ILE A 48 -22.34 -3.68 -12.36
CA ILE A 48 -21.87 -2.57 -11.54
C ILE A 48 -22.86 -1.40 -11.68
N PRO A 49 -23.76 -1.20 -10.71
CA PRO A 49 -24.67 -0.06 -10.70
C PRO A 49 -23.91 1.23 -10.34
N LEU A 50 -23.74 2.11 -11.33
CA LEU A 50 -23.08 3.42 -11.17
C LEU A 50 -24.09 4.56 -11.30
N ASN A 51 -24.05 5.49 -10.35
CA ASN A 51 -24.71 6.78 -10.46
C ASN A 51 -23.92 7.74 -11.38
N LYS A 52 -24.49 8.90 -11.70
CA LYS A 52 -23.86 9.88 -12.62
C LYS A 52 -22.47 10.36 -12.16
N SER A 53 -22.29 10.53 -10.84
CA SER A 53 -21.02 10.99 -10.26
C SER A 53 -19.96 9.89 -10.29
N GLU A 54 -20.34 8.66 -9.92
CA GLU A 54 -19.48 7.48 -9.99
C GLU A 54 -19.04 7.18 -11.43
N LEU A 55 -19.97 7.26 -12.40
CA LEU A 55 -19.63 7.10 -13.82
C LEU A 55 -18.66 8.18 -14.31
N LYS A 56 -18.80 9.42 -13.83
CA LYS A 56 -17.85 10.49 -14.15
C LYS A 56 -16.48 10.25 -13.52
N ALA A 57 -16.44 9.75 -12.29
CA ALA A 57 -15.20 9.37 -11.62
C ALA A 57 -14.50 8.23 -12.35
N LEU A 58 -15.22 7.18 -12.75
CA LEU A 58 -14.71 6.07 -13.54
C LEU A 58 -14.08 6.55 -14.85
N LYS A 59 -14.77 7.42 -15.59
CA LYS A 59 -14.24 8.00 -16.85
C LYS A 59 -12.96 8.79 -16.63
N ARG A 60 -12.90 9.63 -15.59
CA ARG A 60 -11.64 10.35 -15.23
C ARG A 60 -10.52 9.37 -14.93
N ARG A 61 -10.80 8.29 -14.19
CA ARG A 61 -9.81 7.26 -13.90
C ARG A 61 -9.32 6.56 -15.16
N GLU A 62 -10.22 6.20 -16.08
CA GLU A 62 -9.88 5.62 -17.37
C GLU A 62 -8.98 6.55 -18.20
N GLU A 63 -9.30 7.83 -18.26
CA GLU A 63 -8.47 8.85 -18.92
C GLU A 63 -7.08 8.99 -18.26
N ALA A 64 -7.03 8.87 -16.92
CA ALA A 64 -5.79 8.92 -16.15
C ALA A 64 -4.90 7.66 -16.31
N ARG A 65 -5.44 6.52 -16.81
CA ARG A 65 -4.66 5.28 -17.00
C ARG A 65 -3.53 5.43 -18.01
N ALA A 66 -3.74 6.20 -19.07
CA ALA A 66 -2.71 6.39 -20.10
C ALA A 66 -1.43 7.05 -19.55
N PRO A 67 -1.48 8.24 -18.91
CA PRO A 67 -0.30 8.81 -18.28
C PRO A 67 0.22 7.95 -17.12
N TYR A 68 -0.64 7.28 -16.34
CA TYR A 68 -0.21 6.34 -15.30
C TYR A 68 0.68 5.21 -15.86
N ASN A 69 0.24 4.53 -16.92
CA ASN A 69 1.00 3.45 -17.56
C ASN A 69 2.33 3.95 -18.14
N GLN A 70 2.35 5.14 -18.75
CA GLN A 70 3.60 5.78 -19.17
C GLN A 70 4.55 6.00 -17.99
N GLY A 71 4.03 6.41 -16.83
CA GLY A 71 4.79 6.54 -15.60
C GLY A 71 5.44 5.22 -15.16
N LEU A 72 4.67 4.13 -15.17
CA LEU A 72 5.20 2.79 -14.85
C LEU A 72 6.32 2.36 -15.80
N GLU A 73 6.15 2.55 -17.11
CA GLU A 73 7.18 2.23 -18.09
C GLU A 73 8.47 3.03 -17.85
N LEU A 74 8.34 4.31 -17.49
CA LEU A 74 9.48 5.17 -17.20
C LEU A 74 10.20 4.73 -15.91
N VAL A 75 9.46 4.31 -14.88
CA VAL A 75 10.05 3.68 -13.68
C VAL A 75 10.84 2.44 -14.04
N ALA A 76 10.30 1.56 -14.89
CA ALA A 76 10.98 0.34 -15.32
C ALA A 76 12.28 0.63 -16.08
N ARG A 77 12.36 1.78 -16.77
CA ARG A 77 13.58 2.26 -17.45
C ARG A 77 14.51 3.09 -16.55
N GLY A 78 14.15 3.31 -15.28
CA GLY A 78 14.91 4.14 -14.33
C GLY A 78 14.77 5.66 -14.54
N SER A 79 13.88 6.11 -15.43
CA SER A 79 13.64 7.52 -15.74
C SER A 79 12.70 8.18 -14.73
N TYR A 80 13.13 8.27 -13.47
CA TYR A 80 12.25 8.66 -12.36
C TYR A 80 11.69 10.08 -12.46
N VAL A 81 12.45 11.06 -12.96
CA VAL A 81 11.97 12.45 -13.10
C VAL A 81 10.80 12.54 -14.08
N ASP A 82 10.87 11.82 -15.19
CA ASP A 82 9.77 11.80 -16.17
C ASP A 82 8.59 10.96 -15.68
N ALA A 83 8.86 9.87 -14.97
CA ALA A 83 7.81 9.10 -14.31
C ALA A 83 6.99 9.96 -13.33
N VAL A 84 7.65 10.79 -12.52
CA VAL A 84 6.98 11.76 -11.62
C VAL A 84 6.02 12.65 -12.41
N ARG A 85 6.46 13.23 -13.54
CA ARG A 85 5.60 14.09 -14.37
C ARG A 85 4.37 13.34 -14.89
N LYS A 86 4.54 12.08 -15.28
CA LYS A 86 3.45 11.24 -15.78
C LYS A 86 2.45 10.84 -14.69
N PHE A 87 2.92 10.48 -13.50
CA PHE A 87 2.02 10.24 -12.37
C PHE A 87 1.31 11.51 -11.91
N GLN A 88 1.98 12.67 -11.90
CA GLN A 88 1.33 13.95 -11.62
C GLN A 88 0.24 14.27 -12.64
N SER A 89 0.50 14.06 -13.94
CA SER A 89 -0.50 14.23 -14.99
C SER A 89 -1.70 13.29 -14.82
N ALA A 90 -1.48 12.03 -14.40
CA ALA A 90 -2.59 11.12 -14.06
C ALA A 90 -3.42 11.66 -12.88
N LEU A 91 -2.77 12.20 -11.85
CA LEU A 91 -3.44 12.77 -10.67
C LEU A 91 -4.11 14.13 -10.92
N GLU A 92 -3.70 14.87 -11.95
CA GLU A 92 -4.41 16.06 -12.41
C GLU A 92 -5.76 15.70 -13.05
N ILE A 93 -5.84 14.56 -13.72
CA ILE A 93 -7.06 14.03 -14.35
C ILE A 93 -7.97 13.37 -13.29
N ASP A 94 -7.40 12.45 -12.50
CA ASP A 94 -8.09 11.79 -11.39
C ASP A 94 -7.30 11.95 -10.07
N PRO A 95 -7.62 12.96 -9.25
CA PRO A 95 -6.98 13.18 -7.96
C PRO A 95 -7.15 12.02 -6.97
N GLU A 96 -8.12 11.14 -7.17
CA GLU A 96 -8.40 9.99 -6.29
C GLU A 96 -7.77 8.70 -6.81
N PHE A 97 -6.94 8.76 -7.87
CA PHE A 97 -6.28 7.58 -8.41
C PHE A 97 -5.17 7.08 -7.48
N VAL A 98 -5.55 6.17 -6.58
CA VAL A 98 -4.69 5.63 -5.50
C VAL A 98 -3.39 5.05 -6.04
N ASP A 99 -3.44 4.23 -7.09
CA ASP A 99 -2.25 3.58 -7.64
C ASP A 99 -1.25 4.57 -8.22
N ALA A 100 -1.72 5.59 -8.94
CA ALA A 100 -0.86 6.66 -9.45
C ALA A 100 -0.19 7.41 -8.30
N ARG A 101 -0.92 7.68 -7.21
CA ARG A 101 -0.38 8.35 -6.03
C ARG A 101 0.63 7.50 -5.28
N TYR A 102 0.35 6.20 -5.11
CA TYR A 102 1.27 5.27 -4.47
C TYR A 102 2.57 5.14 -5.28
N ASN A 103 2.47 4.94 -6.60
CA ASN A 103 3.63 4.83 -7.48
C ASN A 103 4.42 6.14 -7.60
N LEU A 104 3.76 7.30 -7.50
CA LEU A 104 4.45 8.58 -7.34
C LEU A 104 5.27 8.61 -6.04
N GLY A 105 4.72 8.13 -4.93
CA GLY A 105 5.44 7.94 -3.67
C GLY A 105 6.65 7.02 -3.80
N VAL A 106 6.48 5.85 -4.43
CA VAL A 106 7.56 4.88 -4.70
C VAL A 106 8.64 5.52 -5.56
N THR A 107 8.27 6.29 -6.57
CA THR A 107 9.21 6.97 -7.45
C THR A 107 10.04 8.01 -6.69
N TYR A 108 9.40 8.82 -5.83
CA TYR A 108 10.13 9.74 -4.96
C TYR A 108 11.05 9.01 -3.98
N GLN A 109 10.61 7.87 -3.43
CA GLN A 109 11.43 7.03 -2.56
C GLN A 109 12.68 6.49 -3.29
N ASN A 110 12.55 6.02 -4.52
CA ASN A 110 13.68 5.58 -5.35
C ASN A 110 14.68 6.72 -5.63
N MET A 111 14.18 7.96 -5.71
CA MET A 111 15.00 9.17 -5.79
C MET A 111 15.54 9.65 -4.43
N LYS A 112 15.26 8.93 -3.34
CA LYS A 112 15.57 9.31 -1.94
C LYS A 112 14.93 10.64 -1.49
N ALA A 113 13.89 11.10 -2.18
CA ALA A 113 13.09 12.27 -1.83
C ALA A 113 11.99 11.87 -0.84
N TYR A 114 12.39 11.44 0.36
CA TYR A 114 11.49 10.87 1.37
C TYR A 114 10.43 11.85 1.88
N ASP A 115 10.72 13.14 1.89
CA ASP A 115 9.78 14.21 2.23
C ASP A 115 8.59 14.24 1.25
N LYS A 116 8.87 14.15 -0.06
CA LYS A 116 7.84 14.11 -1.11
C LYS A 116 7.10 12.79 -1.13
N ALA A 117 7.81 11.68 -0.93
CA ALA A 117 7.20 10.35 -0.81
C ALA A 117 6.22 10.28 0.37
N LEU A 118 6.61 10.83 1.52
CA LEU A 118 5.78 10.88 2.72
C LEU A 118 4.44 11.58 2.49
N VAL A 119 4.43 12.70 1.75
CA VAL A 119 3.19 13.40 1.39
C VAL A 119 2.25 12.47 0.62
N GLN A 120 2.77 11.75 -0.37
CA GLN A 120 1.93 10.87 -1.19
C GLN A 120 1.42 9.66 -0.41
N TYR A 121 2.29 9.00 0.36
CA TYR A 121 1.89 7.83 1.15
C TYR A 121 0.90 8.15 2.26
N LYS A 122 1.01 9.32 2.91
CA LYS A 122 0.01 9.75 3.89
C LYS A 122 -1.38 9.93 3.28
N GLU A 123 -1.46 10.46 2.06
CA GLU A 123 -2.74 10.58 1.36
C GLU A 123 -3.29 9.21 0.94
N VAL A 124 -2.43 8.32 0.43
CA VAL A 124 -2.84 6.93 0.13
C VAL A 124 -3.34 6.21 1.39
N ALA A 125 -2.61 6.31 2.50
CA ALA A 125 -3.03 5.73 3.78
C ALA A 125 -4.32 6.36 4.32
N ARG A 126 -4.62 7.63 4.01
CA ARG A 126 -5.89 8.29 4.35
C ARG A 126 -7.05 7.71 3.54
N LEU A 127 -6.84 7.45 2.25
CA LEU A 127 -7.83 6.87 1.33
C LEU A 127 -8.06 5.38 1.57
N ARG A 128 -7.02 4.65 1.99
CA ARG A 128 -7.01 3.19 2.18
C ARG A 128 -6.41 2.82 3.53
N ARG A 129 -7.16 3.13 4.61
CA ARG A 129 -6.68 3.00 6.01
C ARG A 129 -6.38 1.57 6.46
N GLN A 130 -6.88 0.56 5.76
CA GLN A 130 -6.73 -0.86 6.12
C GLN A 130 -5.72 -1.61 5.24
N ASN A 131 -4.82 -0.90 4.55
CA ASN A 131 -3.74 -1.56 3.80
C ASN A 131 -2.40 -1.39 4.56
N PRO A 132 -1.82 -2.47 5.11
CA PRO A 132 -0.62 -2.41 5.92
C PRO A 132 0.60 -1.95 5.10
N THR A 133 0.62 -2.19 3.79
CA THR A 133 1.72 -1.76 2.91
C THR A 133 1.82 -0.24 2.85
N TYR A 134 0.69 0.47 2.81
CA TYR A 134 0.67 1.94 2.75
C TYR A 134 1.05 2.58 4.09
N LEU A 135 0.63 1.95 5.19
CA LEU A 135 1.03 2.34 6.54
C LEU A 135 2.55 2.14 6.73
N PHE A 136 3.08 0.99 6.32
CA PHE A 136 4.51 0.69 6.33
C PHE A 136 5.31 1.69 5.50
N ALA A 137 4.89 1.99 4.26
CA ALA A 137 5.60 2.92 3.37
C ALA A 137 5.70 4.34 3.98
N THR A 138 4.67 4.75 4.73
CA THR A 138 4.67 6.01 5.49
C THR A 138 5.72 5.99 6.62
N GLY A 139 5.75 4.92 7.41
CA GLY A 139 6.75 4.72 8.46
C GLY A 139 8.17 4.65 7.92
N TYR A 140 8.35 3.99 6.78
CA TYR A 140 9.65 3.87 6.09
C TYR A 140 10.23 5.23 5.70
N CYS A 141 9.41 6.13 5.14
CA CYS A 141 9.86 7.49 4.83
C CYS A 141 10.30 8.24 6.09
N LEU A 142 9.51 8.16 7.17
CA LEU A 142 9.85 8.81 8.44
C LEU A 142 11.13 8.26 9.05
N PHE A 143 11.35 6.95 8.96
CA PHE A 143 12.60 6.31 9.41
C PHE A 143 13.82 6.88 8.66
N HIS A 144 13.74 6.97 7.33
CA HIS A 144 14.82 7.53 6.51
C HIS A 144 15.01 9.04 6.68
N MET A 145 14.01 9.75 7.19
CA MET A 145 14.10 11.15 7.61
C MET A 145 14.57 11.30 9.08
N ASN A 146 15.04 10.23 9.72
CA ASN A 146 15.44 10.17 11.14
C ASN A 146 14.33 10.58 12.14
N ASN A 147 13.06 10.47 11.75
CA ASN A 147 11.92 10.73 12.62
C ASN A 147 11.43 9.41 13.24
N HIS A 148 12.28 8.80 14.06
CA HIS A 148 12.12 7.43 14.55
C HIS A 148 10.87 7.25 15.41
N GLU A 149 10.54 8.21 16.28
CA GLU A 149 9.34 8.15 17.14
C GLU A 149 8.05 8.11 16.32
N LYS A 150 7.99 8.87 15.22
CA LYS A 150 6.82 8.81 14.33
C LYS A 150 6.84 7.56 13.46
N ALA A 151 8.01 7.08 13.04
CA ALA A 151 8.14 5.85 12.26
C ALA A 151 7.59 4.65 13.03
N VAL A 152 7.95 4.50 14.32
CA VAL A 152 7.41 3.47 15.23
C VAL A 152 5.88 3.44 15.18
N LYS A 153 5.24 4.59 15.39
CA LYS A 153 3.77 4.70 15.39
C LYS A 153 3.11 4.25 14.08
N TRP A 154 3.79 4.40 12.94
CA TRP A 154 3.26 3.95 11.65
C TRP A 154 3.53 2.47 11.40
N PHE A 155 4.67 1.94 11.85
CA PHE A 155 4.93 0.51 11.80
C PHE A 155 3.99 -0.27 12.73
N GLU A 156 3.74 0.22 13.94
CA GLU A 156 2.75 -0.34 14.86
C GLU A 156 1.36 -0.38 14.22
N LYS A 157 0.90 0.69 13.58
CA LYS A 157 -0.36 0.69 12.82
C LYS A 157 -0.39 -0.33 11.69
N ALA A 158 0.72 -0.51 10.98
CA ALA A 158 0.79 -1.55 9.95
C ALA A 158 0.61 -2.95 10.57
N LEU A 159 1.22 -3.18 11.74
CA LEU A 159 1.14 -4.43 12.49
C LEU A 159 -0.20 -4.64 13.21
N GLU A 160 -0.94 -3.57 13.54
CA GLU A 160 -2.33 -3.64 14.01
C GLU A 160 -3.25 -4.18 12.91
N VAL A 161 -2.98 -3.85 11.64
CA VAL A 161 -3.75 -4.32 10.48
C VAL A 161 -3.30 -5.72 10.06
N ASP A 162 -1.99 -5.96 10.03
CA ASP A 162 -1.37 -7.24 9.68
C ASP A 162 -0.26 -7.60 10.68
N PRO A 163 -0.57 -8.39 11.73
CA PRO A 163 0.39 -8.81 12.76
C PRO A 163 1.53 -9.70 12.25
N GLU A 164 1.48 -10.17 11.00
CA GLU A 164 2.50 -11.00 10.36
C GLU A 164 3.28 -10.24 9.28
N HIS A 165 3.12 -8.91 9.19
CA HIS A 165 3.84 -8.09 8.23
C HIS A 165 5.35 -8.00 8.54
N ALA A 166 6.12 -8.99 8.06
CA ALA A 166 7.54 -9.20 8.37
C ALA A 166 8.42 -7.94 8.19
N ARG A 167 8.24 -7.20 7.09
CA ARG A 167 9.02 -5.97 6.82
C ARG A 167 8.75 -4.85 7.83
N ALA A 168 7.53 -4.77 8.34
CA ALA A 168 7.17 -3.77 9.35
C ALA A 168 7.76 -4.17 10.70
N GLN A 169 7.69 -5.46 11.05
CA GLN A 169 8.29 -5.99 12.27
C GLN A 169 9.82 -5.82 12.29
N TYR A 170 10.49 -6.13 11.17
CA TYR A 170 11.93 -5.88 11.00
C TYR A 170 12.26 -4.40 11.18
N SER A 171 11.53 -3.53 10.48
CA SER A 171 11.78 -2.08 10.51
C SER A 171 11.51 -1.48 11.89
N LEU A 172 10.52 -1.99 12.62
CA LEU A 172 10.23 -1.61 13.99
C LEU A 172 11.42 -1.97 14.91
N ALA A 173 11.97 -3.18 14.79
CA ALA A 173 13.12 -3.61 15.58
C ALA A 173 14.36 -2.73 15.33
N VAL A 174 14.69 -2.47 14.06
CA VAL A 174 15.78 -1.56 13.67
C VAL A 174 15.55 -0.14 14.21
N THR A 175 14.30 0.33 14.20
CA THR A 175 13.97 1.68 14.67
C THR A 175 14.17 1.81 16.18
N TYR A 176 13.76 0.80 16.97
CA TYR A 176 14.01 0.78 18.41
C TYR A 176 15.52 0.74 18.73
N GLU A 177 16.32 -0.01 17.97
CA GLU A 177 17.79 0.03 18.11
C GLU A 177 18.34 1.44 17.87
N LYS A 178 17.86 2.13 16.83
CA LYS A 178 18.29 3.52 16.52
C LYS A 178 17.92 4.51 17.62
N MET A 179 16.87 4.21 18.38
CA MET A 179 16.43 5.01 19.52
C MET A 179 17.09 4.59 20.84
N GLY A 180 17.92 3.55 20.87
CA GLY A 180 18.54 3.00 22.08
C GLY A 180 17.53 2.29 23.02
N GLN A 181 16.39 1.85 22.47
CA GLN A 181 15.33 1.17 23.21
C GLN A 181 15.54 -0.35 23.13
N ASP A 182 16.57 -0.85 23.82
CA ASP A 182 17.04 -2.22 23.64
C ASP A 182 16.00 -3.27 24.03
N ARG A 183 15.21 -3.02 25.08
CA ARG A 183 14.14 -3.95 25.51
C ARG A 183 13.08 -4.12 24.42
N GLU A 184 12.65 -3.02 23.82
CA GLU A 184 11.68 -2.97 22.74
C GLU A 184 12.25 -3.62 21.47
N ALA A 185 13.52 -3.32 21.15
CA ALA A 185 14.23 -3.89 20.01
C ALA A 185 14.35 -5.42 20.12
N ILE A 186 14.73 -5.95 21.29
CA ILE A 186 14.80 -7.40 21.55
C ILE A 186 13.45 -8.07 21.33
N ARG A 187 12.36 -7.51 21.88
CA ARG A 187 11.00 -8.03 21.67
C ARG A 187 10.64 -8.03 20.19
N ALA A 188 10.93 -6.94 19.50
CA ALA A 188 10.61 -6.81 18.08
C ALA A 188 11.42 -7.77 17.19
N TRP A 189 12.70 -7.99 17.50
CA TRP A 189 13.56 -8.95 16.79
C TRP A 189 13.12 -10.39 16.98
N ARG A 190 12.75 -10.78 18.20
CA ARG A 190 12.21 -12.13 18.46
C ARG A 190 10.93 -12.36 17.67
N ARG A 191 10.01 -11.39 17.69
CA ARG A 191 8.77 -11.47 16.90
C ARG A 191 9.03 -11.53 15.39
N TYR A 192 10.02 -10.79 14.88
CA TYR A 192 10.42 -10.93 13.46
C TYR A 192 10.89 -12.35 13.14
N LEU A 193 11.72 -12.95 14.00
CA LEU A 193 12.25 -14.30 13.81
C LEU A 193 11.18 -15.40 13.96
N GLU A 194 10.09 -15.14 14.68
CA GLU A 194 8.91 -16.01 14.69
C GLU A 194 8.17 -15.98 13.35
N ILE A 195 8.07 -14.80 12.73
CA ILE A 195 7.34 -14.60 11.47
C ILE A 195 8.16 -15.10 10.28
N ASP A 196 9.45 -14.76 10.23
CA ASP A 196 10.30 -14.96 9.05
C ASP A 196 11.72 -15.40 9.47
N GLY A 197 11.79 -16.48 10.26
CA GLY A 197 13.04 -17.01 10.81
C GLY A 197 13.98 -17.67 9.80
N ASP A 198 13.48 -18.03 8.62
CA ASP A 198 14.24 -18.75 7.59
C ASP A 198 14.70 -17.85 6.43
N SER A 199 14.33 -16.57 6.42
CA SER A 199 14.81 -15.65 5.38
C SER A 199 16.28 -15.28 5.55
N GLU A 200 16.88 -14.79 4.46
CA GLU A 200 18.24 -14.27 4.45
C GLU A 200 18.43 -13.15 5.49
N TRP A 201 17.38 -12.37 5.74
CA TRP A 201 17.36 -11.26 6.70
C TRP A 201 17.37 -11.76 8.15
N ALA A 202 16.92 -13.00 8.40
CA ALA A 202 16.95 -13.62 9.72
C ALA A 202 18.37 -13.84 10.26
N ILE A 203 19.36 -14.00 9.38
CA ILE A 203 20.77 -14.10 9.78
C ILE A 203 21.22 -12.81 10.49
N GLU A 204 20.95 -11.66 9.87
CA GLU A 204 21.29 -10.35 10.43
C GLU A 204 20.44 -10.03 11.67
N ALA A 205 19.16 -10.39 11.67
CA ALA A 205 18.29 -10.25 12.83
C ALA A 205 18.81 -11.01 14.06
N ARG A 206 19.23 -12.28 13.91
CA ARG A 206 19.83 -13.08 14.99
C ARG A 206 21.12 -12.45 15.52
N LYS A 207 21.96 -11.92 14.63
CA LYS A 207 23.22 -11.24 15.01
C LYS A 207 22.94 -9.98 15.84
N ARG A 208 21.98 -9.16 15.42
CA ARG A 208 21.56 -7.95 16.14
C ARG A 208 20.95 -8.28 17.49
N LEU A 209 20.04 -9.25 17.52
CA LEU A 209 19.43 -9.75 18.76
C LEU A 209 20.49 -10.21 19.77
N LYS A 210 21.43 -11.07 19.34
CA LYS A 210 22.52 -11.55 20.20
C LYS A 210 23.38 -10.42 20.76
N LYS A 211 23.59 -9.34 20.00
CA LYS A 211 24.36 -8.17 20.45
C LYS A 211 23.61 -7.38 21.52
N LEU A 212 22.29 -7.24 21.41
CA LEU A 212 21.47 -6.51 22.39
C LEU A 212 21.30 -7.28 23.71
N GLU A 213 21.47 -8.60 23.69
CA GLU A 213 21.34 -9.46 24.87
C GLU A 213 22.65 -9.58 25.69
N GLN A 214 23.74 -8.96 25.24
CA GLN A 214 25.05 -8.93 25.91
C GLN A 214 25.19 -7.66 26.76
#